data_AF-A0AAN4WQ73-F1
#
_entry.id   AF-A0AAN4WQ73-F1
#
_cell.length_a   1.000
_cell.length_b   1.000
_cell.length_c   1.000
_cell.angle_alpha   90.00
_cell.angle_beta   90.00
_cell.angle_gamma   90.00
#
_symmetry.space_group_name_H-M   'P 1'
#
loop_
_entity.id
_entity.type
_entity.pdbx_description
1 polymer ?
#
loop_
_entity_poly.entity_id
_entity_poly.type
_entity_poly.pdbx_seq_one_letter_code
_entity_poly.pdbx_strand_id
1 'polypeptide(L)'
;MTYRQAAEAAHLLCCSEDIEIAQLGMSIATDLAEQGCYLAKLTLVYVYSRGGPTSVDKKLAMKWAQSAKEMHGCLSDAADLYDAGLRCMWDEFFQSTRDEALELWLQAAALGNGEALYAYCDATRHADRPVDWSAKLERAAELGSMQAMVELSEQPHVRGTSKELLWLRAAVALGSLRAKELLQGLLH
;
A
#
# COMPACT_ATOMS: atom_id res chain seq x y z
N MET A 1 -0.41 -21.91 -6.11
CA MET A 1 -0.85 -20.83 -5.21
C MET A 1 0.37 -20.42 -4.41
N THR A 2 0.78 -19.16 -4.48
CA THR A 2 1.91 -18.65 -3.68
C THR A 2 1.47 -18.45 -2.22
N TYR A 3 2.42 -18.39 -1.28
CA TYR A 3 2.11 -18.09 0.12
C TYR A 3 1.37 -16.76 0.29
N ARG A 4 1.69 -15.76 -0.55
CA ARG A 4 0.98 -14.47 -0.59
C ARG A 4 -0.49 -14.62 -0.97
N GLN A 5 -0.79 -15.35 -2.05
CA GLN A 5 -2.18 -15.58 -2.49
C GLN A 5 -3.01 -16.30 -1.44
N ALA A 6 -2.40 -17.27 -0.73
CA ALA A 6 -3.06 -17.94 0.38
C ALA A 6 -3.35 -16.97 1.54
N ALA A 7 -2.42 -16.05 1.85
CA ALA A 7 -2.62 -15.03 2.87
C ALA A 7 -3.66 -13.98 2.48
N GLU A 8 -3.74 -13.59 1.20
CA GLU A 8 -4.80 -12.72 0.67
C GLU A 8 -6.18 -13.37 0.83
N ALA A 9 -6.30 -14.66 0.48
CA ALA A 9 -7.53 -15.41 0.68
C ALA A 9 -7.88 -15.51 2.17
N ALA A 10 -6.90 -15.81 3.04
CA ALA A 10 -7.11 -15.85 4.48
C ALA A 10 -7.60 -14.51 5.04
N HIS A 11 -7.03 -13.39 4.57
CA HIS A 11 -7.47 -12.04 4.95
C HIS A 11 -8.94 -11.79 4.56
N LEU A 12 -9.33 -12.15 3.34
CA LEU A 12 -10.72 -12.01 2.90
C LEU A 12 -11.68 -12.85 3.75
N LEU A 13 -11.29 -14.08 4.08
CA LEU A 13 -12.08 -14.94 4.96
C LEU A 13 -12.21 -14.33 6.36
N CYS A 14 -11.14 -13.79 6.95
CA CYS A 14 -11.18 -13.09 8.25
C CYS A 14 -12.18 -11.91 8.28
N CYS A 15 -12.43 -11.28 7.14
CA CYS A 15 -13.34 -10.14 6.99
C CYS A 15 -14.78 -10.58 6.66
N SER A 16 -15.07 -11.89 6.64
CA SER A 16 -16.41 -12.44 6.46
C SER A 16 -17.34 -12.04 7.60
N GLU A 17 -18.62 -11.81 7.30
CA GLU A 17 -19.68 -11.62 8.30
C GLU A 17 -20.03 -12.93 9.02
N ASP A 18 -19.81 -14.07 8.35
CA ASP A 18 -19.98 -15.39 8.95
C ASP A 18 -18.80 -15.69 9.89
N ILE A 19 -19.12 -15.90 11.17
CA ILE A 19 -18.14 -16.11 12.24
C ILE A 19 -17.32 -17.38 12.04
N GLU A 20 -17.91 -18.46 11.51
CA GLU A 20 -17.20 -19.72 11.30
C GLU A 20 -16.20 -19.58 10.15
N ILE A 21 -16.60 -18.89 9.06
CA ILE A 21 -15.72 -18.56 7.93
C ILE A 21 -14.60 -17.63 8.39
N ALA A 22 -14.91 -16.63 9.21
CA ALA A 22 -13.92 -15.69 9.73
C ALA A 22 -12.92 -16.37 10.67
N GLN A 23 -13.36 -17.30 11.51
CA GLN A 23 -12.49 -18.13 12.35
C GLN A 23 -11.61 -19.07 11.52
N LEU A 24 -12.14 -19.65 10.43
CA LEU A 24 -11.35 -20.43 9.49
C LEU A 24 -10.25 -19.57 8.84
N GLY A 25 -10.61 -18.37 8.36
CA GLY A 25 -9.65 -17.42 7.82
C GLY A 25 -8.54 -17.08 8.82
N MET A 26 -8.91 -16.85 10.09
CA MET A 26 -7.97 -16.57 11.16
C MET A 26 -7.05 -17.76 11.47
N SER A 27 -7.56 -18.99 11.42
CA SER A 27 -6.75 -20.19 11.57
C SER A 27 -5.71 -20.30 10.46
N ILE A 28 -6.12 -20.13 9.20
CA ILE A 28 -5.22 -20.17 8.04
C ILE A 28 -4.19 -19.04 8.12
N ALA A 29 -4.59 -17.83 8.51
CA ALA A 29 -3.68 -16.71 8.72
C ALA A 29 -2.65 -17.01 9.82
N THR A 30 -3.04 -17.67 10.90
CA THR A 30 -2.12 -18.11 11.97
C THR A 30 -1.05 -19.05 11.41
N ASP A 31 -1.46 -20.11 10.70
CA ASP A 31 -0.55 -21.11 10.15
C ASP A 31 0.45 -20.49 9.15
N LEU A 32 -0.03 -19.58 8.29
CA LEU A 32 0.82 -18.87 7.33
C LEU A 32 1.76 -17.86 8.01
N ALA A 33 1.30 -17.19 9.06
CA ALA A 33 2.11 -16.24 9.81
C ALA A 33 3.25 -16.93 10.58
N GLU A 34 3.01 -18.14 11.08
CA GLU A 34 4.03 -18.99 11.70
C GLU A 34 5.07 -19.49 10.69
N GLN A 35 4.66 -19.70 9.43
CA GLN A 35 5.55 -20.01 8.31
C GLN A 35 6.30 -18.79 7.76
N GLY A 36 6.16 -17.62 8.38
CA GLY A 36 6.86 -16.41 7.99
C GLY A 36 6.24 -15.70 6.79
N CYS A 37 4.93 -15.84 6.54
CA CYS A 37 4.25 -14.99 5.57
C CYS A 37 3.97 -13.60 6.16
N TYR A 38 4.52 -12.56 5.53
CA TYR A 38 4.40 -11.17 5.99
C TYR A 38 2.94 -10.70 6.03
N LEU A 39 2.20 -10.88 4.94
CA LEU A 39 0.80 -10.48 4.83
C LEU A 39 -0.11 -11.21 5.85
N ALA A 40 0.20 -12.46 6.17
CA ALA A 40 -0.52 -13.21 7.20
C ALA A 40 -0.29 -12.61 8.60
N LYS A 41 0.95 -12.22 8.94
CA LYS A 41 1.23 -11.48 10.18
C LYS A 41 0.47 -10.15 10.22
N LEU A 42 0.43 -9.39 9.11
CA LEU A 42 -0.37 -8.17 9.02
C LEU A 42 -1.87 -8.42 9.24
N THR A 43 -2.38 -9.52 8.72
CA THR A 43 -3.77 -9.93 8.94
C THR A 43 -4.07 -10.16 10.42
N LEU A 44 -3.16 -10.80 11.14
CA LEU A 44 -3.31 -11.00 12.59
C LEU A 44 -3.22 -9.68 13.37
N VAL A 45 -2.35 -8.75 12.98
CA VAL A 45 -2.34 -7.38 13.56
C VAL A 45 -3.71 -6.73 13.39
N TYR A 46 -4.29 -6.80 12.18
CA TYR A 46 -5.60 -6.24 11.88
C TYR A 46 -6.71 -6.89 12.75
N VAL A 47 -6.78 -8.22 12.77
CA VAL A 47 -7.81 -8.97 13.50
C VAL A 47 -7.75 -8.68 15.00
N TYR A 48 -6.56 -8.73 15.60
CA TYR A 48 -6.40 -8.51 17.04
C TYR A 48 -6.53 -7.03 17.45
N SER A 49 -6.28 -6.08 16.54
CA SER A 49 -6.40 -4.65 16.86
C SER A 49 -7.84 -4.14 16.83
N ARG A 50 -8.65 -4.61 15.86
CA ARG A 50 -10.02 -4.14 15.66
C ARG A 50 -11.08 -5.03 16.30
N GLY A 51 -10.74 -6.28 16.56
CA GLY A 51 -11.74 -7.30 16.82
C GLY A 51 -12.44 -7.70 15.52
N GLY A 52 -12.89 -8.94 15.46
CA GLY A 52 -13.50 -9.54 14.26
C GLY A 52 -13.96 -10.95 14.61
N PRO A 53 -13.31 -12.01 14.09
CA PRO A 53 -13.57 -13.39 14.54
C PRO A 53 -13.21 -13.65 16.00
N THR A 54 -12.51 -12.71 16.64
CA THR A 54 -12.08 -12.78 18.03
C THR A 54 -12.24 -11.42 18.72
N SER A 55 -12.14 -11.41 20.05
CA SER A 55 -12.07 -10.18 20.84
C SER A 55 -10.76 -9.44 20.61
N VAL A 56 -10.81 -8.11 20.70
CA VAL A 56 -9.62 -7.25 20.64
C VAL A 56 -8.56 -7.71 21.66
N ASP A 57 -7.33 -7.93 21.19
CA ASP A 57 -6.16 -8.20 22.01
C ASP A 57 -4.97 -7.38 21.49
N LYS A 58 -4.83 -6.16 22.02
CA LYS A 58 -3.76 -5.23 21.62
C LYS A 58 -2.37 -5.79 21.90
N LYS A 59 -2.19 -6.65 22.91
CA LYS A 59 -0.88 -7.24 23.23
C LYS A 59 -0.49 -8.24 22.14
N LEU A 60 -1.45 -9.03 21.69
CA LEU A 60 -1.22 -9.98 20.62
C LEU A 60 -1.05 -9.28 19.27
N ALA A 61 -1.81 -8.22 18.99
CA ALA A 61 -1.59 -7.36 17.83
C ALA A 61 -0.15 -6.80 17.80
N MET A 62 0.33 -6.26 18.93
CA MET A 62 1.70 -5.76 19.08
C MET A 62 2.75 -6.86 18.86
N LYS A 63 2.52 -8.06 19.39
CA LYS A 63 3.42 -9.21 19.19
C LYS A 63 3.55 -9.57 17.69
N TRP A 64 2.43 -9.61 16.97
CA TRP A 64 2.43 -9.90 15.54
C TRP A 64 3.05 -8.77 14.71
N ALA A 65 2.82 -7.51 15.10
CA ALA A 65 3.42 -6.35 14.46
C ALA A 65 4.95 -6.36 14.61
N GLN A 66 5.46 -6.64 15.82
CA GLN A 66 6.89 -6.77 16.06
C GLN A 66 7.49 -7.91 15.22
N SER A 67 6.82 -9.05 15.17
CA SER A 67 7.25 -10.19 14.33
C SER A 67 7.22 -9.87 12.83
N ALA A 68 6.28 -9.05 12.35
CA ALA A 68 6.25 -8.58 10.98
C ALA A 68 7.39 -7.58 10.71
N LYS A 69 7.64 -6.67 11.64
CA LYS A 69 8.72 -5.68 11.57
C LYS A 69 10.10 -6.33 11.45
N GLU A 70 10.34 -7.41 12.17
CA GLU A 70 11.59 -8.20 12.09
C GLU A 70 11.87 -8.72 10.67
N MET A 71 10.84 -8.87 9.83
CA MET A 71 11.00 -9.33 8.45
C MET A 71 11.34 -8.21 7.46
N HIS A 72 11.21 -6.93 7.84
CA HIS A 72 11.35 -5.81 6.89
C HIS A 72 12.67 -5.84 6.11
N GLY A 73 13.77 -6.27 6.74
CA GLY A 73 15.09 -6.37 6.11
C GLY A 73 15.25 -7.52 5.11
N CYS A 74 14.32 -8.47 5.03
CA CYS A 74 14.35 -9.59 4.09
C CYS A 74 13.18 -9.61 3.10
N LEU A 75 12.30 -8.59 3.15
CA LEU A 75 11.27 -8.43 2.14
C LEU A 75 11.91 -8.14 0.78
N SER A 76 11.42 -8.83 -0.25
CA SER A 76 11.92 -8.72 -1.63
C SER A 76 10.79 -8.52 -2.65
N ASP A 77 9.54 -8.59 -2.20
CA ASP A 77 8.37 -8.30 -3.00
C ASP A 77 8.01 -6.81 -2.87
N ALA A 78 7.75 -6.16 -3.99
CA ALA A 78 7.51 -4.72 -4.02
C ALA A 78 6.17 -4.33 -3.38
N ALA A 79 5.18 -5.23 -3.32
CA ALA A 79 3.93 -4.99 -2.63
C ALA A 79 4.10 -5.17 -1.11
N ASP A 80 4.83 -6.20 -0.67
CA ASP A 80 5.15 -6.36 0.77
C ASP A 80 5.95 -5.17 1.33
N LEU A 81 6.95 -4.69 0.60
CA LEU A 81 7.71 -3.49 0.98
C LEU A 81 6.84 -2.23 1.03
N TYR A 82 5.90 -2.10 0.09
CA TYR A 82 4.94 -1.00 0.10
C TYR A 82 4.02 -1.05 1.31
N ASP A 83 3.40 -2.21 1.55
CA ASP A 83 2.54 -2.47 2.69
C ASP A 83 3.30 -2.19 4.01
N ALA A 84 4.56 -2.63 4.11
CA ALA A 84 5.41 -2.36 5.26
C ALA A 84 5.63 -0.88 5.51
N GLY A 85 5.90 -0.10 4.45
CA GLY A 85 6.01 1.35 4.57
C GLY A 85 4.71 2.00 5.06
N LEU A 86 3.54 1.54 4.60
CA LEU A 86 2.25 2.04 5.09
C LEU A 86 2.06 1.75 6.59
N ARG A 87 2.43 0.54 7.03
CA ARG A 87 2.35 0.16 8.45
C ARG A 87 3.30 0.99 9.31
N CYS A 88 4.55 1.15 8.89
CA CYS A 88 5.50 1.99 9.61
C CYS A 88 5.03 3.45 9.72
N MET A 89 4.32 3.96 8.71
CA MET A 89 3.86 5.34 8.68
C MET A 89 2.63 5.59 9.57
N TRP A 90 1.66 4.67 9.57
CA TRP A 90 0.32 4.94 10.12
C TRP A 90 -0.15 3.96 11.19
N ASP A 91 0.57 2.87 11.42
CA ASP A 91 0.18 1.83 12.36
C ASP A 91 0.98 1.95 13.67
N GLU A 92 0.30 2.32 14.76
CA GLU A 92 0.92 2.45 16.09
C GLU A 92 1.49 1.13 16.62
N PHE A 93 0.97 -0.01 16.17
CA PHE A 93 1.44 -1.33 16.60
C PHE A 93 2.86 -1.65 16.12
N PHE A 94 3.35 -0.97 15.08
CA PHE A 94 4.71 -1.20 14.54
C PHE A 94 5.79 -0.40 15.28
N GLN A 95 5.40 0.62 16.06
CA GLN A 95 6.31 1.48 16.81
C GLN A 95 7.52 1.93 15.96
N SER A 96 7.22 2.35 14.73
CA SER A 96 8.19 2.67 13.70
C SER A 96 8.39 4.16 13.53
N THR A 97 9.51 4.52 12.91
CA THR A 97 9.79 5.91 12.55
C THR A 97 9.31 6.19 11.14
N ARG A 98 9.11 7.49 10.86
CA ARG A 98 8.84 7.96 9.50
C ARG A 98 9.97 7.58 8.53
N ASP A 99 11.22 7.63 8.97
CA ASP A 99 12.37 7.33 8.11
C ASP A 99 12.38 5.85 7.71
N GLU A 100 12.05 4.92 8.63
CA GLU A 100 11.87 3.50 8.30
C GLU A 100 10.80 3.32 7.21
N ALA A 101 9.68 4.04 7.29
CA ALA A 101 8.62 3.98 6.27
C ALA A 101 9.11 4.47 4.90
N LEU A 102 9.84 5.59 4.88
CA LEU A 102 10.38 6.17 3.65
C LEU A 102 11.42 5.24 2.98
N GLU A 103 12.28 4.59 3.77
CA GLU A 103 13.25 3.63 3.25
C GLU A 103 12.56 2.42 2.59
N LEU A 104 11.52 1.87 3.23
CA LEU A 104 10.75 0.76 2.68
C LEU A 104 10.06 1.13 1.36
N TRP A 105 9.48 2.32 1.26
CA TRP A 105 8.88 2.79 0.01
C TRP A 105 9.91 3.04 -1.09
N LEU A 106 11.11 3.52 -0.76
CA LEU A 106 12.20 3.64 -1.74
C LEU A 106 12.65 2.27 -2.25
N GLN A 107 12.72 1.25 -1.38
CA GLN A 107 13.03 -0.12 -1.79
C GLN A 107 11.93 -0.70 -2.70
N ALA A 108 10.66 -0.53 -2.34
CA ALA A 108 9.53 -0.92 -3.18
C ALA A 108 9.55 -0.21 -4.55
N ALA A 109 9.82 1.09 -4.57
CA ALA A 109 9.95 1.88 -5.80
C ALA A 109 11.12 1.42 -6.68
N ALA A 110 12.25 1.02 -6.08
CA ALA A 110 13.39 0.45 -6.80
C ALA A 110 13.06 -0.87 -7.50
N LEU A 111 12.08 -1.62 -6.97
CA LEU A 111 11.52 -2.82 -7.59
C LEU A 111 10.37 -2.53 -8.58
N GLY A 112 10.08 -1.25 -8.85
CA GLY A 112 9.09 -0.83 -9.85
C GLY A 112 7.70 -0.53 -9.29
N ASN A 113 7.51 -0.45 -7.97
CA ASN A 113 6.24 -0.06 -7.39
C ASN A 113 6.03 1.46 -7.49
N GLY A 114 5.21 1.91 -8.45
CA GLY A 114 4.88 3.32 -8.64
C GLY A 114 4.11 3.94 -7.47
N GLU A 115 3.22 3.17 -6.82
CA GLU A 115 2.44 3.64 -5.65
C GLU A 115 3.34 3.92 -4.45
N ALA A 116 4.39 3.13 -4.26
CA ALA A 116 5.39 3.38 -3.23
C ALA A 116 6.17 4.67 -3.49
N LEU A 117 6.56 4.92 -4.75
CA LEU A 117 7.24 6.16 -5.10
C LEU A 117 6.32 7.37 -4.93
N TYR A 118 5.03 7.23 -5.29
CA TYR A 118 4.03 8.25 -5.03
C TYR A 118 3.87 8.53 -3.53
N ALA A 119 3.73 7.49 -2.69
CA ALA A 119 3.62 7.63 -1.25
C ALA A 119 4.85 8.32 -0.62
N TYR A 120 6.07 7.99 -1.10
CA TYR A 120 7.29 8.69 -0.72
C TYR A 120 7.22 10.18 -1.10
N CYS A 121 6.80 10.51 -2.32
CA CYS A 121 6.65 11.89 -2.78
C CYS A 121 5.64 12.67 -1.95
N ASP A 122 4.45 12.11 -1.73
CA ASP A 122 3.40 12.74 -0.95
C ASP A 122 3.86 12.99 0.49
N ALA A 123 4.48 11.98 1.11
CA ALA A 123 5.01 12.10 2.46
C ALA A 123 6.15 13.13 2.55
N THR A 124 6.91 13.40 1.49
CA THR A 124 8.08 14.31 1.52
C THR A 124 7.83 15.68 0.89
N ARG A 125 6.64 15.93 0.33
CA ARG A 125 6.31 17.16 -0.42
C ARG A 125 6.47 18.48 0.35
N HIS A 126 6.40 18.43 1.67
CA HIS A 126 6.55 19.60 2.56
C HIS A 126 7.84 19.57 3.40
N ALA A 127 8.81 18.70 3.05
CA ALA A 127 10.08 18.63 3.76
C ALA A 127 11.01 19.80 3.36
N ASP A 128 11.86 20.23 4.30
CA ASP A 128 12.85 21.33 4.13
C ASP A 128 13.85 21.11 2.98
N ARG A 129 13.94 19.89 2.44
CA ARG A 129 14.72 19.60 1.25
C ARG A 129 13.77 19.48 0.06
N PRO A 130 13.91 20.34 -0.97
CA PRO A 130 13.17 20.15 -2.21
C PRO A 130 13.70 18.87 -2.85
N VAL A 131 13.02 17.76 -2.59
CA VAL A 131 12.99 16.63 -3.50
C VAL A 131 12.59 17.21 -4.86
N ASP A 132 13.21 16.78 -5.96
CA ASP A 132 12.69 17.07 -7.31
C ASP A 132 11.36 16.32 -7.45
N TRP A 133 10.35 16.91 -6.83
CA TRP A 133 9.05 16.34 -6.59
C TRP A 133 8.35 16.15 -7.93
N SER A 134 8.53 17.09 -8.85
CA SER A 134 8.13 16.98 -10.25
C SER A 134 8.71 15.75 -10.93
N ALA A 135 10.03 15.58 -10.94
CA ALA A 135 10.66 14.46 -11.63
C ALA A 135 10.32 13.10 -11.00
N LYS A 136 10.22 13.04 -9.66
CA LYS A 136 9.81 11.80 -8.99
C LYS A 136 8.34 11.48 -9.17
N LEU A 137 7.46 12.48 -9.26
CA LEU A 137 6.04 12.28 -9.56
C LEU A 137 5.86 11.78 -11.00
N GLU A 138 6.56 12.36 -11.96
CA GLU A 138 6.62 11.83 -13.34
C GLU A 138 7.11 10.38 -13.33
N ARG A 139 8.18 10.07 -12.59
CA ARG A 139 8.67 8.71 -12.45
C ARG A 139 7.66 7.76 -11.81
N ALA A 140 6.90 8.21 -10.81
CA ALA A 140 5.85 7.39 -10.19
C ALA A 140 4.72 7.07 -11.19
N ALA A 141 4.34 8.04 -12.03
CA ALA A 141 3.38 7.82 -13.11
C ALA A 141 3.92 6.86 -14.18
N GLU A 142 5.18 6.97 -14.57
CA GLU A 142 5.84 6.02 -15.49
C GLU A 142 5.87 4.59 -14.94
N LEU A 143 6.01 4.44 -13.62
CA LEU A 143 5.95 3.16 -12.92
C LEU A 143 4.51 2.65 -12.71
N GLY A 144 3.50 3.34 -13.24
CA GLY A 144 2.12 2.89 -13.22
C GLY A 144 1.28 3.41 -12.05
N SER A 145 1.74 4.42 -11.30
CA SER A 145 0.90 5.00 -10.25
C SER A 145 -0.26 5.80 -10.84
N MET A 146 -1.48 5.39 -10.55
CA MET A 146 -2.68 6.07 -11.03
C MET A 146 -2.83 7.45 -10.38
N GLN A 147 -2.48 7.56 -9.10
CA GLN A 147 -2.55 8.80 -8.34
C GLN A 147 -1.55 9.81 -8.89
N ALA A 148 -0.33 9.37 -9.19
CA ALA A 148 0.66 10.23 -9.84
C ALA A 148 0.20 10.71 -11.23
N MET A 149 -0.38 9.82 -12.05
CA MET A 149 -0.92 10.19 -13.37
C MET A 149 -2.03 11.25 -13.27
N VAL A 150 -2.97 11.06 -12.33
CA VAL A 150 -4.06 12.02 -12.10
C VAL A 150 -3.49 13.36 -11.63
N GLU A 151 -2.60 13.34 -10.65
CA GLU A 151 -2.01 14.56 -10.09
C GLU A 151 -1.19 15.34 -11.12
N LEU A 152 -0.41 14.65 -11.97
CA LEU A 152 0.30 15.28 -13.09
C LEU A 152 -0.66 15.92 -14.09
N SER A 153 -1.78 15.25 -14.41
CA SER A 153 -2.77 15.77 -15.36
C SER A 153 -3.41 17.09 -14.88
N GLU A 154 -3.55 17.25 -13.56
CA GLU A 154 -4.14 18.45 -12.95
C GLU A 154 -3.14 19.62 -12.82
N GLN A 155 -1.85 19.43 -13.15
CA GLN A 155 -0.85 20.50 -13.05
C GLN A 155 -1.07 21.61 -14.09
N PRO A 156 -0.93 22.90 -13.71
CA PRO A 156 -1.26 24.02 -14.60
C PRO A 156 -0.56 24.01 -15.96
N HIS A 157 0.69 23.53 -16.02
CA HIS A 157 1.48 23.47 -17.26
C HIS A 157 1.22 22.21 -18.09
N VAL A 158 0.52 21.22 -17.53
CA VAL A 158 0.11 19.99 -18.21
C VAL A 158 -1.33 20.11 -18.74
N ARG A 159 -2.20 20.85 -18.05
CA ARG A 159 -3.58 21.10 -18.50
C ARG A 159 -3.64 21.70 -19.90
N GLY A 160 -4.61 21.25 -20.69
CA GLY A 160 -4.81 21.63 -22.08
C GLY A 160 -3.79 21.06 -23.06
N THR A 161 -2.86 20.21 -22.60
CA THR A 161 -1.84 19.59 -23.45
C THR A 161 -2.19 18.14 -23.80
N SER A 162 -1.51 17.57 -24.80
CA SER A 162 -1.62 16.14 -25.10
C SER A 162 -1.16 15.25 -23.93
N LYS A 163 -0.30 15.75 -23.04
CA LYS A 163 0.16 15.01 -21.85
C LYS A 163 -0.96 14.82 -20.83
N GLU A 164 -1.85 15.81 -20.65
CA GLU A 164 -3.03 15.66 -19.78
C GLU A 164 -3.90 14.49 -20.23
N LEU A 165 -4.26 14.46 -21.52
CA LEU A 165 -5.06 13.37 -22.08
C LEU A 165 -4.34 12.02 -22.02
N LEU A 166 -3.01 12.00 -22.23
CA LEU A 166 -2.21 10.78 -22.12
C LEU A 166 -2.28 10.20 -20.72
N TRP A 167 -2.05 11.01 -19.69
CA TRP A 167 -2.08 10.56 -18.30
C TRP A 167 -3.46 10.15 -17.84
N LEU A 168 -4.49 10.93 -18.19
CA LEU A 168 -5.87 10.57 -17.85
C LEU A 168 -6.27 9.24 -18.51
N ARG A 169 -5.94 9.01 -19.78
CA ARG A 169 -6.24 7.75 -20.46
C ARG A 169 -5.49 6.57 -19.85
N ALA A 170 -4.22 6.75 -19.50
CA ALA A 170 -3.42 5.72 -18.84
C ALA A 170 -4.02 5.36 -17.46
N ALA A 171 -4.36 6.37 -16.66
CA ALA A 171 -5.00 6.16 -15.36
C ALA A 171 -6.38 5.48 -15.48
N VAL A 172 -7.19 5.84 -16.49
CA VAL A 172 -8.46 5.16 -16.79
C VAL A 172 -8.23 3.70 -17.17
N ALA A 173 -7.22 3.40 -17.99
CA ALA A 173 -6.89 2.04 -18.39
C ALA A 173 -6.48 1.17 -17.19
N LEU A 174 -5.88 1.77 -16.16
CA LEU A 174 -5.54 1.13 -14.89
C LEU A 174 -6.72 1.09 -13.89
N GLY A 175 -7.85 1.72 -14.20
CA GLY A 175 -9.08 1.65 -13.41
C GLY A 175 -9.43 2.89 -12.58
N SER A 176 -8.73 4.01 -12.77
CA SER A 176 -9.01 5.25 -12.01
C SER A 176 -10.36 5.87 -12.39
N LEU A 177 -11.30 5.85 -11.44
CA LEU A 177 -12.61 6.52 -11.57
C LEU A 177 -12.45 8.04 -11.64
N ARG A 178 -11.54 8.60 -10.84
CA ARG A 178 -11.24 10.04 -10.86
C ARG A 178 -10.74 10.49 -12.23
N ALA A 179 -9.84 9.73 -12.83
CA ALA A 179 -9.35 10.03 -14.18
C ALA A 179 -10.48 9.97 -15.22
N LYS A 180 -11.42 9.03 -15.06
CA LYS A 180 -12.59 8.91 -15.94
C LYS A 180 -13.49 10.14 -15.85
N GLU A 181 -13.77 10.63 -14.65
CA GLU A 181 -14.56 11.85 -14.43
C GLU A 181 -13.89 13.08 -15.06
N LEU A 182 -12.60 13.26 -14.82
CA LEU A 182 -11.82 14.36 -15.40
C LEU A 182 -11.83 14.29 -16.93
N LEU A 183 -11.61 13.11 -17.51
CA LEU A 183 -11.62 12.92 -18.96
C LEU A 183 -13.00 13.19 -19.57
N GLN A 184 -14.09 12.83 -18.89
CA GLN A 184 -15.45 13.15 -19.33
C GLN A 184 -15.70 14.66 -19.32
N GLY A 185 -15.23 15.37 -18.28
CA GLY A 185 -15.34 16.82 -18.19
C GLY A 185 -14.58 17.58 -19.29
N LEU A 186 -13.56 16.97 -19.90
CA LEU A 186 -12.81 17.56 -21.02
C LEU A 186 -13.45 17.34 -22.40
N LEU A 187 -14.41 16.41 -22.50
CA LEU A 187 -15.08 16.03 -23.75
C LEU A 187 -16.46 16.70 -23.92
N HIS A 188 -16.88 17.51 -22.94
CA HIS A 188 -18.14 18.26 -22.92
C HIS A 188 -17.87 19.77 -22.91
#